data_AF-A0A3L6SQ45-F1
#
_entry.id   AF-A0A3L6SQ45-F1
#
_cell.length_a   1.000
_cell.length_b   1.000
_cell.length_c   1.000
_cell.angle_alpha   90.00
_cell.angle_beta   90.00
_cell.angle_gamma   90.00
#
_symmetry.space_group_name_H-M   'P 1'
#
loop_
_entity.id
_entity.type
_entity.pdbx_description
1 polymer ?
#
loop_
_entity_poly.entity_id
_entity_poly.type
_entity_poly.pdbx_seq_one_letter_code
_entity_poly.pdbx_strand_id
1 'polypeptide(L)' 'MTEDEVEDKYRHAGKLHRYDQDNEWQKRLARVARKWPPPDGLILEIGDYLKLLEDLIYLSMRHF' A
#
# COMPACT_ATOMS: atom_id res chain seq x y z
N MET A 1 12.62 8.28 -3.63
CA MET A 1 12.72 7.30 -4.72
C MET A 1 11.47 7.46 -5.56
N THR A 2 11.56 8.16 -6.69
CA THR A 2 10.44 8.44 -7.59
C THR A 2 10.17 7.26 -8.53
N GLU A 3 8.98 7.15 -9.12
CA GLU A 3 8.63 6.06 -10.07
C GLU A 3 9.63 5.95 -11.21
N ASP A 4 9.98 7.07 -11.84
CA ASP A 4 10.98 7.16 -12.91
C ASP A 4 12.34 6.58 -12.49
N GLU A 5 12.82 6.91 -11.28
CA GLU A 5 14.09 6.37 -10.75
C GLU A 5 14.06 4.86 -10.52
N VAL A 6 12.88 4.27 -10.32
CA VAL A 6 12.73 2.82 -10.17
C VAL A 6 12.63 2.15 -11.51
N GLU A 7 11.84 2.70 -12.43
CA GLU A 7 11.76 2.18 -13.79
C GLU A 7 13.14 2.16 -14.46
N ASP A 8 13.91 3.24 -14.37
CA ASP A 8 15.26 3.31 -14.93
C ASP A 8 16.21 2.29 -14.30
N LYS A 9 16.07 2.00 -13.00
CA LYS A 9 16.83 0.92 -12.35
C LYS A 9 16.45 -0.46 -12.90
N TYR A 10 15.16 -0.71 -13.13
CA TYR A 10 14.71 -1.96 -13.75
C TYR A 10 15.15 -2.06 -15.22
N ARG A 11 15.11 -0.97 -16.00
CA ARG A 11 15.64 -0.91 -17.37
C ARG A 11 17.12 -1.22 -17.40
N HIS A 12 17.91 -0.54 -16.56
CA HIS A 12 19.36 -0.73 -16.49
C HIS A 12 19.73 -2.15 -16.02
N ALA A 13 18.93 -2.76 -15.14
CA ALA A 13 19.10 -4.14 -14.69
C ALA A 13 18.55 -5.21 -15.67
N GLY A 14 17.98 -4.82 -16.82
CA GLY A 14 17.35 -5.74 -17.77
C GLY A 14 16.08 -6.44 -17.23
N LYS A 15 15.48 -5.89 -16.17
CA LYS A 15 14.33 -6.46 -15.45
C LYS A 15 13.04 -5.66 -15.68
N LEU A 16 12.95 -4.87 -16.74
CA LEU A 16 11.77 -4.08 -17.07
C LEU A 16 10.49 -4.94 -17.16
N HIS A 17 10.61 -6.19 -17.63
CA HIS A 17 9.49 -7.15 -17.66
C HIS A 17 8.90 -7.48 -16.26
N ARG A 18 9.58 -7.13 -15.17
CA ARG A 18 9.12 -7.30 -13.78
C ARG A 18 8.64 -5.99 -13.15
N TYR A 19 8.85 -4.88 -13.85
CA TYR A 19 8.33 -3.59 -13.45
C TYR A 19 6.83 -3.60 -13.75
N ASP A 20 6.05 -3.37 -12.70
CA ASP A 20 4.61 -3.31 -12.77
C ASP A 20 4.20 -2.04 -12.02
N GLN A 21 3.91 -1.00 -12.79
CA GLN A 21 3.67 0.34 -12.25
C GLN A 21 2.52 0.34 -11.25
N ASP A 22 1.48 -0.45 -11.51
CA ASP A 22 0.30 -0.57 -10.66
C ASP A 22 0.62 -1.23 -9.30
N ASN A 23 1.73 -1.98 -9.20
CA ASN A 23 2.11 -2.72 -8.00
C ASN A 23 3.44 -2.26 -7.37
N GLU A 24 4.25 -1.42 -8.03
CA GLU A 24 5.52 -0.95 -7.48
C GLU A 24 5.32 -0.08 -6.23
N TRP A 25 4.22 0.66 -6.14
CA TRP A 25 3.89 1.42 -4.92
C TRP A 25 3.66 0.48 -3.72
N GLN A 26 3.00 -0.67 -3.92
CA GLN A 26 2.79 -1.68 -2.87
C GLN A 26 4.12 -2.29 -2.42
N LYS A 27 5.00 -2.64 -3.38
CA LYS A 27 6.35 -3.15 -3.08
C LYS A 27 7.18 -2.13 -2.30
N ARG A 28 7.07 -0.84 -2.62
CA ARG A 28 7.69 0.24 -1.84
C ARG A 28 7.14 0.30 -0.42
N LEU A 29 5.81 0.27 -0.29
CA LEU A 29 5.15 0.31 1.01
C LEU A 29 5.60 -0.86 1.90
N ALA A 30 5.66 -2.07 1.34
CA ALA A 30 6.14 -3.26 2.04
C ALA A 30 7.61 -3.14 2.48
N ARG A 31 8.47 -2.56 1.65
CA ARG A 31 9.88 -2.30 2.03
C ARG A 31 9.98 -1.28 3.16
N VAL A 32 9.18 -0.22 3.10
CA VAL A 32 9.13 0.81 4.16
C VAL A 32 8.64 0.19 5.47
N ALA A 33 7.53 -0.56 5.44
CA ALA A 33 6.97 -1.24 6.60
C ALA A 33 7.93 -2.29 7.19
N ARG A 34 8.74 -2.97 6.36
CA ARG A 34 9.80 -3.87 6.87
C ARG A 34 10.94 -3.13 7.56
N LYS A 35 11.32 -1.96 7.05
CA LYS A 35 12.40 -1.15 7.61
C LYS A 35 11.95 -0.41 8.88
N TRP A 36 10.70 0.01 8.88
CA TRP A 36 10.03 0.75 9.95
C TRP A 36 8.74 0.00 10.30
N PRO A 37 8.86 -1.12 11.03
CA PRO A 37 7.68 -1.86 11.45
C PRO A 37 6.77 -0.93 12.25
N PRO A 38 5.45 -0.96 12.01
CA PRO A 38 4.52 -0.18 12.80
C PRO A 38 4.64 -0.59 14.28
N PRO A 39 4.43 0.35 15.22
CA PRO A 39 4.38 0.04 16.63
C PRO A 39 3.37 -1.07 16.93
N ASP A 40 3.67 -1.89 17.94
CA ASP A 40 2.74 -2.92 18.42
C ASP A 40 1.39 -2.29 18.78
N GLY A 41 0.29 -2.90 18.31
CA GLY A 41 -1.08 -2.40 18.50
C GLY A 41 -1.60 -1.49 17.38
N LEU A 42 -0.74 -0.78 16.65
CA LEU A 42 -1.18 0.15 15.58
C LEU A 42 -1.98 -0.58 14.47
N ILE A 43 -1.55 -1.79 14.09
CA ILE A 43 -2.24 -2.58 13.05
C ILE A 43 -3.65 -2.98 13.50
N LEU A 44 -3.84 -3.26 14.80
CA LEU A 44 -5.14 -3.63 15.35
C LEU A 44 -6.08 -2.42 15.35
N GLU A 45 -5.59 -1.26 15.79
CA GLU A 45 -6.35 0.00 15.81
C GLU A 45 -6.74 0.47 14.40
N ILE A 46 -5.84 0.33 13.42
CA ILE A 46 -6.15 0.62 12.01
C ILE A 46 -7.22 -0.35 11.49
N GLY A 47 -7.14 -1.63 11.84
CA GLY A 47 -8.14 -2.63 11.46
C GLY A 47 -9.54 -2.30 11.99
N ASP A 48 -9.65 -1.94 13.26
CA ASP A 48 -10.91 -1.54 13.88
C ASP A 48 -11.46 -0.25 13.26
N TYR A 49 -10.60 0.73 12.98
CA TYR A 49 -10.98 1.96 12.30
C TYR A 49 -11.51 1.73 10.88
N LEU A 50 -10.84 0.90 10.09
CA LEU A 50 -11.28 0.57 8.73
C LEU A 50 -12.63 -0.15 8.74
N LYS A 51 -12.85 -1.04 9.71
CA LYS A 51 -14.13 -1.74 9.88
C LYS A 51 -15.26 -0.79 10.27
N LEU A 52 -15.01 0.17 11.16
CA LEU A 52 -15.97 1.24 11.50
C LEU A 52 -16.34 2.07 10.26
N LEU A 53 -15.37 2.41 9.41
CA LEU A 53 -15.61 3.12 8.16
C LEU A 53 -16.50 2.30 7.21
N GLU A 54 -16.23 1.02 7.06
CA GLU A 54 -16.99 0.12 6.20
C GLU A 54 -18.44 -0.03 6.69
N ASP A 55 -18.63 -0.20 8.00
CA ASP A 55 -19.95 -0.24 8.64
C ASP A 55 -20.72 1.08 8.46
N LEU A 56 -20.04 2.23 8.59
CA LEU A 56 -20.63 3.55 8.37
C LEU A 56 -21.06 3.76 6.92
N ILE A 57 -20.23 3.34 5.95
CA ILE A 57 -20.55 3.41 4.52
C ILE A 57 -21.78 2.53 4.23
N TYR A 58 -21.79 1.30 4.74
CA TYR A 58 -22.91 0.37 4.55
C TYR A 58 -24.22 0.92 5.15
N LEU A 59 -24.17 1.52 6.34
CA LEU A 59 -25.32 2.16 6.96
C LEU A 59 -25.81 3.39 6.18
N SER A 60 -24.90 4.18 5.60
CA SER A 60 -25.27 5.33 4.75
C SER A 60 -25.95 4.92 3.44
N MET A 61 -25.56 3.78 2.88
CA MET A 61 -26.15 3.24 1.64
C MET A 61 -27.50 2.56 1.86
N ARG A 62 -27.81 2.14 3.10
CA ARG A 62 -29.07 1.47 3.44
C ARG A 62 -30.27 2.41 3.61
N HIS A 63 -30.02 3.73 3.62
CA HIS A 63 -31.03 4.78 3.78
C HIS A 63 -31.38 5.53 2.47
N PHE A 64 -30.91 5.03 1.32
CA PHE A 64 -31.33 5.45 -0.02
C PHE A 64 -32.23 4.41 -0.68
#